data_AF-A0A7C2SD07-F1
#
_entry.id   AF-A0A7C2SD07-F1
#
_cell.length_a   1.000
_cell.length_b   1.000
_cell.length_c   1.000
_cell.angle_alpha   90.00
_cell.angle_beta   90.00
_cell.angle_gamma   90.00
#
_symmetry.space_group_name_H-M   'P 1'
#
loop_
_entity.id
_entity.type
_entity.pdbx_description
1 polymer ?
#
loop_
_entity_poly.entity_id
_entity_poly.type
_entity_poly.pdbx_seq_one_letter_code
_entity_poly.pdbx_strand_id
1 'polypeptide(L)'
;MKRVRSRGEWDAVRAKGRHAFVLRHGILGRGLPMALAIAVILELYVGGRFPDSLTSAGFWGRFALCLAVFSASGALTASALWNAYDRLYSRPDP
;
A
#
# COMPACT_ATOMS: atom_id res chain seq x y z
N MET A 1 -5.28 -9.15 -1.02
CA MET A 1 -6.26 -8.34 -0.25
C MET A 1 -7.55 -9.12 -0.16
N LYS A 2 -7.99 -9.54 1.04
CA LYS A 2 -9.28 -10.23 1.20
C LYS A 2 -10.39 -9.23 0.88
N ARG A 3 -11.19 -9.47 -0.18
CA ARG A 3 -12.37 -8.64 -0.46
C ARG A 3 -13.34 -8.82 0.70
N VAL A 4 -13.85 -7.71 1.24
CA VAL A 4 -14.97 -7.70 2.18
C VAL A 4 -16.18 -8.26 1.43
N ARG A 5 -16.80 -9.32 1.95
CA ARG A 5 -17.89 -10.04 1.28
C ARG A 5 -19.27 -9.75 1.87
N SER A 6 -19.34 -9.20 3.08
CA SER A 6 -20.59 -8.91 3.77
C SER A 6 -20.53 -7.60 4.54
N ARG A 7 -21.72 -7.07 4.87
CA ARG A 7 -21.88 -5.87 5.70
C ARG A 7 -21.24 -6.03 7.08
N GLY A 8 -21.45 -7.18 7.72
CA GLY A 8 -20.84 -7.48 9.02
C GLY A 8 -19.30 -7.53 9.00
N GLU A 9 -18.70 -8.03 7.91
CA GLU A 9 -17.25 -7.93 7.73
C GLU A 9 -16.79 -6.47 7.57
N TRP A 10 -17.56 -5.65 6.86
CA TRP A 10 -17.28 -4.22 6.72
C TRP A 10 -17.37 -3.49 8.06
N ASP A 11 -18.40 -3.73 8.87
CA ASP A 11 -18.57 -3.08 10.17
C ASP A 11 -17.42 -3.42 11.13
N ALA A 12 -16.95 -4.66 11.12
CA ALA A 12 -15.78 -5.07 11.91
C ALA A 12 -14.47 -4.36 11.45
N VAL A 13 -14.33 -4.09 10.16
CA VAL A 13 -13.21 -3.29 9.62
C VAL A 13 -13.39 -1.82 9.96
N ARG A 14 -14.62 -1.30 9.85
CA ARG A 14 -14.96 0.09 10.12
C ARG A 14 -14.72 0.46 11.58
N ALA A 15 -15.06 -0.43 12.51
CA ALA A 15 -14.82 -0.27 13.94
C ALA A 15 -13.34 -0.05 14.30
N LYS A 16 -12.41 -0.56 13.49
CA LYS A 16 -10.96 -0.35 13.66
C LYS A 16 -10.49 1.02 13.17
N GLY A 17 -11.34 1.72 12.42
CA GLY A 17 -11.10 3.07 11.93
C GLY A 17 -10.35 3.14 10.59
N ARG A 18 -10.56 4.27 9.91
CA ARG A 18 -10.00 4.55 8.57
C ARG A 18 -8.48 4.56 8.55
N HIS A 19 -7.83 5.14 9.56
CA HIS A 19 -6.37 5.22 9.61
C HIS A 19 -5.74 3.83 9.64
N ALA A 20 -6.25 2.92 10.48
CA ALA A 20 -5.76 1.54 10.55
C ALA A 20 -5.95 0.81 9.22
N PHE A 21 -7.07 1.02 8.54
CA PHE A 21 -7.32 0.45 7.22
C PHE A 21 -6.33 0.95 6.16
N VAL A 22 -6.12 2.27 6.07
CA VAL A 22 -5.21 2.88 5.10
C VAL A 22 -3.77 2.46 5.35
N LEU A 23 -3.34 2.42 6.61
CA LEU A 23 -2.00 1.99 6.98
C LEU A 23 -1.78 0.51 6.61
N ARG A 24 -2.70 -0.37 7.03
CA ARG A 24 -2.54 -1.82 6.84
C ARG A 24 -2.71 -2.25 5.38
N HIS A 25 -3.72 -1.72 4.68
CA HIS A 25 -4.06 -2.17 3.33
C HIS A 25 -3.46 -1.31 2.22
N GLY A 26 -3.17 -0.03 2.50
CA GLY A 26 -2.51 0.86 1.56
C GLY A 26 -0.99 0.79 1.69
N ILE A 27 -0.46 1.36 2.78
CA ILE A 27 0.98 1.56 2.96
C ILE A 27 1.71 0.23 3.15
N LEU A 28 1.36 -0.53 4.18
CA LEU A 28 2.05 -1.78 4.52
C LEU A 28 1.70 -2.92 3.56
N GLY A 29 0.43 -3.03 3.17
CA GLY A 29 -0.05 -4.15 2.35
C GLY A 29 0.29 -4.02 0.86
N ARG A 30 0.56 -2.82 0.35
CA ARG A 30 0.83 -2.58 -1.08
C ARG A 30 2.03 -1.65 -1.31
N GLY A 31 2.09 -0.53 -0.59
CA GLY A 31 3.14 0.48 -0.78
C GLY A 31 4.54 -0.06 -0.54
N LEU A 32 4.79 -0.63 0.64
CA LEU A 32 6.08 -1.20 1.03
C LEU A 32 6.56 -2.35 0.11
N PRO A 33 5.77 -3.40 -0.17
CA PRO A 33 6.22 -4.48 -1.07
C PRO A 33 6.44 -4.00 -2.50
N MET A 34 5.64 -3.06 -3.03
CA MET A 34 5.88 -2.47 -4.35
C MET A 34 7.13 -1.61 -4.37
N ALA A 35 7.35 -0.79 -3.34
CA ALA A 35 8.54 0.03 -3.23
C ALA A 35 9.82 -0.82 -3.24
N LEU A 36 9.82 -1.91 -2.47
CA LEU A 36 10.93 -2.86 -2.45
C LEU A 36 11.13 -3.54 -3.81
N ALA A 37 10.06 -4.08 -4.41
CA ALA A 37 10.16 -4.74 -5.71
C ALA A 37 10.69 -3.82 -6.80
N ILE A 38 10.19 -2.58 -6.86
CA ILE A 38 10.60 -1.60 -7.88
C ILE A 38 12.01 -1.08 -7.62
N ALA A 39 12.40 -0.87 -6.35
CA ALA A 39 13.78 -0.49 -6.03
C ALA A 39 14.79 -1.56 -6.46
N VAL A 40 14.47 -2.84 -6.27
CA VAL A 40 15.30 -3.96 -6.75
C VAL A 40 15.36 -3.97 -8.27
N ILE A 41 14.22 -3.82 -8.96
CA ILE A 41 14.18 -3.77 -10.43
C ILE A 41 15.01 -2.61 -10.98
N LEU A 42 14.89 -1.41 -10.38
CA LEU A 42 15.67 -0.24 -10.77
C LEU A 42 17.16 -0.45 -10.55
N GLU A 43 17.55 -1.08 -9.44
CA GLU A 43 18.95 -1.36 -9.16
C GLU A 43 19.55 -2.34 -10.17
N LEU A 44 18.81 -3.39 -10.55
CA LEU A 44 19.21 -4.32 -11.60
C LEU A 44 19.31 -3.62 -12.97
N TYR A 45 18.37 -2.72 -13.28
CA TYR A 45 18.37 -1.97 -14.54
C TYR A 45 19.56 -1.01 -14.67
N VAL A 46 19.99 -0.40 -13.56
CA VAL A 46 21.16 0.50 -13.51
C VAL A 46 22.49 -0.29 -13.55
N GLY A 47 22.44 -1.63 -13.51
CA GLY A 47 23.62 -2.48 -13.53
C GLY A 47 24.29 -2.65 -12.18
N GLY A 48 23.58 -2.38 -11.08
CA GLY A 48 24.08 -2.60 -9.73
C GLY A 48 24.39 -4.08 -9.49
N ARG A 49 25.61 -4.38 -9.05
CA ARG A 49 25.98 -5.74 -8.62
C ARG A 49 25.36 -6.01 -7.25
N PHE A 50 24.33 -6.84 -7.24
CA PHE A 50 23.80 -7.41 -6.00
C PHE A 50 24.82 -8.39 -5.39
N PRO A 51 25.04 -8.39 -4.06
CA PRO A 51 24.40 -7.55 -3.04
C PRO A 51 25.14 -6.24 -2.69
N ASP A 52 26.33 -5.99 -3.24
CA ASP A 52 27.19 -4.84 -2.87
C ASP A 52 26.51 -3.48 -3.07
N SER A 53 25.59 -3.40 -4.03
CA SER A 53 24.82 -2.17 -4.28
C SER A 53 23.82 -1.81 -3.18
N LEU A 54 23.41 -2.75 -2.33
CA LEU A 54 22.44 -2.54 -1.25
C LEU A 54 22.94 -1.60 -0.14
N THR A 55 24.25 -1.46 0.01
CA THR A 55 24.86 -0.53 0.96
C THR A 55 25.14 0.84 0.34
N SER A 56 24.89 1.02 -0.96
CA SER A 56 25.17 2.29 -1.63
C SER A 56 24.15 3.36 -1.24
N ALA A 57 24.63 4.59 -1.06
CA ALA A 57 23.75 5.74 -0.83
C ALA A 57 22.75 5.95 -1.98
N GLY A 58 23.14 5.60 -3.22
CA GLY A 58 22.28 5.65 -4.40
C GLY A 58 21.10 4.70 -4.32
N PHE A 59 21.32 3.46 -3.85
CA PHE A 59 20.24 2.50 -3.63
C PHE A 59 19.25 3.01 -2.59
N TRP A 60 19.73 3.48 -1.43
CA TRP A 60 18.85 4.01 -0.38
C TRP A 60 18.07 5.24 -0.82
N GLY A 61 18.66 6.12 -1.64
CA GLY A 61 17.95 7.25 -2.25
C GLY A 61 16.82 6.80 -3.18
N ARG A 62 17.08 5.83 -4.07
CA ARG A 62 16.07 5.25 -4.95
C ARG A 62 14.97 4.52 -4.16
N PHE A 63 15.36 3.73 -3.16
CA PHE A 63 14.44 3.02 -2.30
C PHE A 63 13.54 3.99 -1.52
N ALA A 64 14.09 5.05 -0.93
CA ALA A 64 13.32 6.08 -0.22
C ALA A 64 12.32 6.78 -1.15
N LEU A 65 12.73 7.11 -2.38
CA LEU A 65 11.84 7.68 -3.39
C LEU A 65 10.70 6.72 -3.75
N CYS A 66 11.02 5.45 -4.05
CA CYS A 66 10.02 4.42 -4.31
C CYS A 66 9.08 4.25 -3.12
N LEU A 67 9.62 4.22 -1.90
CA LEU A 67 8.83 4.09 -0.68
C LEU A 67 7.86 5.24 -0.52
N ALA A 68 8.29 6.48 -0.74
CA ALA A 68 7.41 7.65 -0.67
C ALA A 68 6.30 7.59 -1.72
N VAL A 69 6.65 7.33 -2.98
CA VAL A 69 5.70 7.30 -4.10
C VAL A 69 4.67 6.18 -3.94
N PHE A 70 5.13 4.95 -3.67
CA PHE A 70 4.23 3.79 -3.54
C PHE A 70 3.44 3.80 -2.23
N SER A 71 3.97 4.35 -1.14
CA SER A 71 3.21 4.55 0.09
C SER A 71 2.11 5.58 -0.09
N ALA A 72 2.41 6.72 -0.74
CA ALA A 72 1.40 7.74 -1.06
C ALA A 72 0.33 7.18 -1.99
N SER A 73 0.72 6.50 -3.08
CA SER A 73 -0.20 5.84 -4.00
C SER A 73 -1.07 4.78 -3.30
N GLY A 74 -0.46 3.96 -2.44
CA GLY A 74 -1.16 2.97 -1.62
C GLY A 74 -2.17 3.60 -0.67
N ALA A 75 -1.80 4.71 -0.02
CA ALA A 75 -2.67 5.43 0.90
C ALA A 75 -3.87 6.08 0.19
N LEU A 76 -3.65 6.67 -0.99
CA LEU A 76 -4.71 7.23 -1.84
C LEU A 76 -5.67 6.14 -2.30
N THR A 77 -5.13 5.02 -2.79
CA THR A 77 -5.95 3.88 -3.24
C THR A 77 -6.78 3.30 -2.11
N ALA A 78 -6.19 3.10 -0.92
CA ALA A 78 -6.91 2.60 0.26
C ALA A 78 -7.96 3.59 0.76
N SER A 79 -7.70 4.91 0.67
CA SER A 79 -8.69 5.93 0.99
C SER A 79 -9.87 5.94 0.03
N ALA A 80 -9.61 5.83 -1.28
CA ALA A 80 -10.67 5.72 -2.28
C ALA A 80 -11.52 4.46 -2.07
N LEU A 81 -10.86 3.34 -1.78
CA LEU A 81 -11.52 2.07 -1.49
C LEU A 81 -12.37 2.11 -0.22
N TRP A 82 -11.88 2.77 0.84
CA TRP A 82 -12.65 3.01 2.05
C TRP A 82 -13.96 3.75 1.73
N ASN A 83 -13.87 4.84 0.98
CA ASN A 83 -15.05 5.62 0.59
C ASN A 83 -16.02 4.81 -0.28
N ALA A 84 -15.50 3.94 -1.16
CA ALA A 84 -16.32 3.07 -1.99
C ALA A 84 -17.08 2.04 -1.14
N TYR A 85 -16.41 1.39 -0.18
CA TYR A 85 -17.06 0.45 0.74
C TYR A 85 -18.05 1.13 1.68
N ASP A 86 -17.72 2.31 2.21
CA ASP A 86 -18.62 3.08 3.05
C ASP A 86 -19.90 3.43 2.28
N ARG A 87 -19.81 3.83 1.00
CA ARG A 87 -20.98 4.08 0.15
C ARG A 87 -21.78 2.81 -0.17
N LEU A 88 -21.11 1.70 -0.43
CA LEU A 88 -21.75 0.44 -0.81
C LEU A 88 -22.54 -0.15 0.38
N TYR A 89 -21.96 -0.12 1.57
CA TYR A 89 -22.51 -0.79 2.76
C TYR A 89 -23.22 0.16 3.73
N SER A 90 -23.25 1.47 3.49
CA SER A 90 -24.07 2.41 4.30
C SER A 90 -25.48 2.63 3.76
N ARG A 91 -25.83 2.14 2.56
CA ARG A 91 -27.21 2.20 2.07
C ARG A 91 -28.10 1.23 2.86
N PRO A 92 -29.27 1.62 3.37
CA PRO A 92 -30.23 0.67 3.93
C PRO A 92 -30.51 -0.41 2.87
N ASP A 93 -30.54 -1.68 3.26
CA ASP A 93 -30.99 -2.73 2.34
C ASP A 93 -32.45 -2.39 1.93
N PRO A 94 -32.81 -2.46 0.64
CA PRO A 94 -34.18 -2.18 0.20
C PRO A 94 -35.19 -3.14 0.82
#